data_AF-A0A939KDT6-F1
#
_entry.id   AF-A0A939KDT6-F1
#
_cell.length_a   1.000
_cell.length_b   1.000
_cell.length_c   1.000
_cell.angle_alpha   90.00
_cell.angle_beta   90.00
_cell.angle_gamma   90.00
#
_symmetry.space_group_name_H-M   'P 1'
#
loop_
_entity.id
_entity.type
_entity.pdbx_description
1 polymer ?
#
loop_
_entity_poly.entity_id
_entity_poly.type
_entity_poly.pdbx_seq_one_letter_code
_entity_poly.pdbx_strand_id
1 'polypeptide(L)'
;MTNLFKRSVFFNAALGMGLSLSAMSLSAQENDTANAAPAVPVGPVICPGYKKGKTNLPGQSVGKKVAEAFEAYNEDRINDAVEILDELSPKNEFDAAYVKRFLGNILAGVEGEGQRALGHLKEAANPKILNDSEHASLLKLIGDLSMQEQEYASAIDYYAKWDEFTCKEDPNVYTRIANANYQLKKFAEIVEPANKAIALFEKPNKNPYVLKLQAFYERKMYEDAVLVAEDLVTVFPEDPNWWTQLGAFYLSTEDYDRALSTYEIAYNAGFLKKKSQIQTLSQLYGAVGIPSKSAKVLVENLSSGLLEKDEQTLSRVANAYHQAREYINAANYYGQAAKVENNAELNKKQGDLLLIAEDYSGAIKAYKAALNGGSEDVGELHYALMEANFHKGDFKQAFVHVTEAQKHKEVRKNARAWVSYIETKAKNKGIRL
;
A
#
# COMPACT_ATOMS: atom_id res chain seq x y z
N MET A 1 6.51 -3.48 16.67
CA MET A 1 7.58 -2.70 16.01
C MET A 1 8.26 -3.61 14.98
N THR A 2 8.33 -3.13 13.74
CA THR A 2 9.21 -3.62 12.64
C THR A 2 9.18 -5.12 12.31
N ASN A 3 8.29 -5.52 11.38
CA ASN A 3 8.59 -6.45 10.29
C ASN A 3 7.29 -6.83 9.55
N LEU A 4 6.80 -5.96 8.66
CA LEU A 4 5.70 -6.27 7.75
C LEU A 4 5.83 -5.53 6.41
N PHE A 5 7.05 -5.39 5.88
CA PHE A 5 7.29 -4.95 4.49
C PHE A 5 8.55 -5.62 3.92
N LYS A 6 8.49 -6.95 3.78
CA LYS A 6 9.39 -7.72 2.90
C LYS A 6 8.53 -8.66 2.08
N ARG A 7 8.00 -8.15 0.96
CA ARG A 7 7.62 -8.91 -0.25
C ARG A 7 6.98 -7.95 -1.26
N SER A 8 7.84 -7.27 -2.01
CA SER A 8 7.60 -6.78 -3.38
C SER A 8 8.93 -6.30 -3.98
N VAL A 9 9.99 -7.09 -3.76
CA VAL A 9 11.16 -7.08 -4.63
C VAL A 9 10.93 -8.29 -5.52
N PHE A 10 10.49 -8.03 -6.76
CA PHE A 10 10.47 -8.88 -7.96
C PHE A 10 9.33 -8.39 -8.86
N PHE A 11 9.60 -7.30 -9.58
CA PHE A 11 9.16 -7.13 -10.96
C PHE A 11 10.38 -6.62 -11.74
N ASN A 12 11.44 -7.43 -11.73
CA ASN A 12 12.54 -7.35 -12.67
C ASN A 12 12.64 -8.74 -13.30
N ALA A 13 11.90 -8.91 -14.39
CA ALA A 13 12.17 -9.91 -15.41
C ALA A 13 11.31 -9.57 -16.64
N ALA A 14 12.00 -9.43 -17.76
CA ALA A 14 11.48 -9.53 -19.13
C ALA A 14 10.55 -8.40 -19.62
N LEU A 15 11.18 -7.31 -20.06
CA LEU A 15 10.93 -6.79 -21.40
C LEU A 15 12.29 -6.45 -22.03
N GLY A 16 13.05 -7.51 -22.30
CA GLY A 16 13.94 -7.51 -23.44
C GLY A 16 13.07 -7.52 -24.69
N MET A 17 12.71 -6.33 -25.17
CA MET A 17 12.52 -6.07 -26.59
C MET A 17 13.76 -5.22 -26.93
N GLY A 18 14.80 -5.79 -27.53
CA GLY A 18 14.68 -6.14 -28.94
C GLY A 18 14.29 -4.87 -29.68
N LEU A 19 15.22 -3.93 -29.81
CA LEU A 19 15.11 -2.81 -30.74
C LEU A 19 15.16 -3.39 -32.16
N SER A 20 14.06 -4.01 -32.60
CA SER A 20 13.85 -4.24 -34.02
C SER A 20 13.51 -2.89 -34.64
N LEU A 21 14.52 -2.24 -35.24
CA LEU A 21 14.25 -1.24 -36.26
C LEU A 21 13.64 -1.96 -37.46
N SER A 22 12.31 -1.97 -37.53
CA SER A 22 11.58 -2.32 -38.75
C SER A 22 10.75 -1.11 -39.16
N ALA A 23 11.21 -0.44 -40.22
CA ALA A 23 10.37 0.46 -40.99
C ALA A 23 9.19 -0.34 -41.56
N MET A 24 7.96 0.03 -41.20
CA MET A 24 6.77 -0.28 -41.99
C MET A 24 5.87 0.93 -42.03
N SER A 25 5.82 1.52 -43.22
CA SER A 25 4.76 2.39 -43.70
C SER A 25 3.40 1.70 -43.58
N LEU A 26 2.44 2.31 -42.90
CA LEU A 26 1.03 2.03 -43.10
C LEU A 26 0.27 3.35 -43.23
N SER A 27 -0.15 3.63 -44.46
CA SER A 27 -1.16 4.64 -44.77
C SER A 27 -2.51 4.15 -44.25
N ALA A 28 -3.10 4.90 -43.31
CA ALA A 28 -4.53 4.81 -43.02
C ALA A 28 -5.19 6.12 -43.50
N GLN A 29 -6.03 6.00 -44.53
CA GLN A 29 -7.04 6.99 -44.88
C GLN A 29 -8.17 6.89 -43.86
N GLU A 30 -8.46 7.97 -43.15
CA GLU A 30 -9.77 8.19 -42.53
C GLU A 30 -10.30 9.54 -43.03
N ASN A 31 -11.41 9.45 -43.78
CA ASN A 31 -12.33 10.54 -43.98
C ASN A 31 -13.41 10.37 -42.90
N ASP A 32 -13.50 11.31 -41.95
CA ASP A 32 -14.81 11.87 -41.57
C ASP A 32 -14.65 13.15 -40.72
N THR A 33 -15.68 13.98 -40.86
CA THR A 33 -15.71 15.41 -40.59
C THR A 33 -15.94 15.80 -39.12
N ALA A 34 -15.49 17.02 -38.79
CA ALA A 34 -16.06 17.97 -37.83
C ALA A 34 -15.70 17.85 -36.32
N ASN A 35 -14.61 18.51 -35.93
CA ASN A 35 -14.61 19.73 -35.12
C ASN A 35 -13.14 20.10 -34.87
N ALA A 36 -12.65 21.17 -35.50
CA ALA A 36 -11.27 21.59 -35.35
C ALA A 36 -11.06 22.15 -33.93
N ALA A 37 -10.58 21.30 -33.02
CA ALA A 37 -9.81 21.74 -31.86
C ALA A 37 -8.67 22.65 -32.36
N PRO A 38 -8.27 23.68 -31.59
CA PRO A 38 -7.14 24.52 -31.98
C PRO A 38 -5.93 23.64 -32.28
N ALA A 39 -5.35 23.83 -33.47
CA ALA A 39 -4.28 22.99 -33.99
C ALA A 39 -3.12 22.95 -32.98
N VAL A 40 -2.91 21.78 -32.36
CA VAL A 40 -1.71 21.52 -31.57
C VAL A 40 -0.51 21.73 -32.51
N PRO A 41 0.49 22.54 -32.13
CA PRO A 41 1.64 22.77 -32.99
C PRO A 41 2.33 21.44 -33.31
N VAL A 42 2.40 21.08 -34.59
CA VAL A 42 2.98 19.81 -35.04
C VAL A 42 4.42 20.06 -35.49
N GLY A 43 5.38 19.56 -34.71
CA GLY A 43 6.80 19.68 -35.03
C GLY A 43 7.68 19.22 -33.87
N PRO A 44 8.99 18.95 -34.07
CA PRO A 44 9.90 18.56 -33.00
C PRO A 44 10.10 19.68 -31.96
N VAL A 45 10.00 20.94 -32.38
CA VAL A 45 10.06 22.15 -31.53
C VAL A 45 8.79 22.97 -31.75
N ILE A 46 8.13 23.35 -30.66
CA ILE A 46 6.88 24.13 -30.66
C ILE A 46 7.00 25.45 -29.90
N CYS A 47 8.23 25.84 -29.55
CA CYS A 47 8.51 27.08 -28.83
C CYS A 47 7.98 28.32 -29.57
N PRO A 48 7.34 29.28 -28.88
CA PRO A 48 6.90 30.52 -29.49
C PRO A 48 8.04 31.27 -30.18
N GLY A 49 7.84 31.64 -31.45
CA GLY A 49 8.83 32.36 -32.24
C GLY A 49 10.00 31.53 -32.75
N TYR A 50 9.97 30.19 -32.57
CA TYR A 50 11.00 29.30 -33.10
C TYR A 50 11.09 29.38 -34.64
N LYS A 51 12.31 29.48 -35.16
CA LYS A 51 12.61 29.43 -36.60
C LYS A 51 13.45 28.21 -36.90
N LYS A 52 12.91 27.30 -37.71
CA LYS A 52 13.59 26.07 -38.12
C LYS A 52 14.96 26.36 -38.75
N GLY A 53 15.99 25.72 -38.22
CA GLY A 53 17.35 25.77 -38.77
C GLY A 53 17.47 25.10 -40.15
N LYS A 54 18.64 25.24 -40.77
CA LYS A 54 18.96 24.48 -41.98
C LYS A 54 19.08 23.00 -41.65
N THR A 55 18.42 22.17 -42.44
CA THR A 55 18.60 20.71 -42.36
C THR A 55 20.00 20.36 -42.87
N ASN A 56 20.75 19.63 -42.06
CA ASN A 56 22.07 19.12 -42.40
C ASN A 56 21.98 17.64 -42.78
N LEU A 57 22.81 17.23 -43.76
CA LEU A 57 22.95 15.85 -44.19
C LEU A 57 24.39 15.40 -43.97
N PRO A 58 24.62 14.12 -43.61
CA PRO A 58 25.96 13.64 -43.40
C PRO A 58 26.73 13.60 -44.73
N GLY A 59 28.05 13.76 -44.67
CA GLY A 59 28.93 13.57 -45.82
C GLY A 59 28.79 12.15 -46.41
N GLN A 60 28.92 12.02 -47.73
CA GLN A 60 28.68 10.74 -48.43
C GLN A 60 29.45 9.55 -47.85
N SER A 61 30.72 9.75 -47.47
CA SER A 61 31.55 8.70 -46.85
C SER A 61 31.01 8.28 -45.48
N VAL A 62 30.60 9.24 -44.65
CA VAL A 62 30.07 8.99 -43.30
C VAL A 62 28.71 8.33 -43.40
N GLY A 63 27.83 8.85 -44.27
CA GLY A 63 26.52 8.24 -44.53
C GLY A 63 26.62 6.79 -45.00
N LYS A 64 27.56 6.48 -45.90
CA LYS A 64 27.79 5.09 -46.36
C LYS A 64 28.24 4.18 -45.21
N LYS A 65 29.20 4.62 -44.40
CA LYS A 65 29.72 3.81 -43.28
C LYS A 65 28.71 3.61 -42.15
N VAL A 66 27.89 4.62 -41.85
CA VAL A 66 26.77 4.47 -40.91
C VAL A 66 25.73 3.48 -41.45
N ALA A 67 25.46 3.47 -42.76
CA ALA A 67 24.59 2.47 -43.37
C ALA A 67 25.18 1.04 -43.28
N GLU A 68 26.48 0.88 -43.55
CA GLU A 68 27.19 -0.40 -43.37
C GLU A 68 27.13 -0.89 -41.91
N ALA A 69 27.31 -0.01 -40.93
CA ALA A 69 27.16 -0.34 -39.51
C ALA A 69 25.72 -0.77 -39.17
N PHE A 70 24.72 -0.11 -39.74
CA PHE A 70 23.32 -0.45 -39.52
C PHE A 70 22.94 -1.80 -40.15
N GLU A 71 23.48 -2.13 -41.31
CA GLU A 71 23.36 -3.45 -41.93
C GLU A 71 23.96 -4.54 -41.02
N ALA A 72 25.19 -4.32 -40.52
CA ALA A 72 25.80 -5.23 -39.55
C ALA A 72 24.96 -5.40 -38.28
N TYR A 73 24.41 -4.31 -37.74
CA TYR A 73 23.51 -4.36 -36.58
C TYR A 73 22.26 -5.22 -36.83
N ASN A 74 21.60 -5.05 -37.99
CA ASN A 74 20.39 -5.81 -38.34
C ASN A 74 20.67 -7.30 -38.63
N GLU A 75 21.92 -7.65 -38.93
CA GLU A 75 22.39 -9.02 -39.10
C GLU A 75 22.96 -9.62 -37.79
N ASP A 76 22.63 -9.01 -36.64
CA ASP A 76 23.09 -9.37 -35.30
C ASP A 76 24.63 -9.33 -35.13
N ARG A 77 25.36 -8.69 -36.06
CA ARG A 77 26.80 -8.45 -35.99
C ARG A 77 27.10 -7.15 -35.25
N ILE A 78 26.74 -7.12 -33.98
CA ILE A 78 26.79 -5.91 -33.15
C ILE A 78 28.22 -5.38 -32.97
N ASN A 79 29.20 -6.27 -32.77
CA ASN A 79 30.60 -5.88 -32.62
C ASN A 79 31.14 -5.22 -33.90
N ASP A 80 30.85 -5.80 -35.07
CA ASP A 80 31.23 -5.22 -36.36
C ASP A 80 30.60 -3.83 -36.54
N ALA A 81 29.33 -3.66 -36.16
CA ALA A 81 28.65 -2.37 -36.25
C ALA A 81 29.30 -1.30 -35.37
N VAL A 82 29.71 -1.68 -34.15
CA VAL A 82 30.43 -0.79 -33.22
C VAL A 82 31.81 -0.44 -33.78
N GLU A 83 32.58 -1.43 -34.25
CA GLU A 83 33.92 -1.23 -34.81
C GLU A 83 33.89 -0.30 -36.04
N ILE A 84 32.94 -0.51 -36.97
CA ILE A 84 32.77 0.36 -38.14
C ILE A 84 32.57 1.83 -37.73
N LEU A 85 31.82 2.09 -36.66
CA LEU A 85 31.53 3.45 -36.19
C LEU A 85 32.65 4.05 -35.34
N ASP A 86 33.35 3.24 -34.54
CA ASP A 86 34.49 3.68 -33.72
C ASP A 86 35.68 4.13 -34.57
N GLU A 87 35.94 3.43 -35.68
CA GLU A 87 37.06 3.75 -36.57
C GLU A 87 36.82 5.01 -37.41
N LEU A 88 35.57 5.48 -37.49
CA LEU A 88 35.27 6.70 -38.22
C LEU A 88 35.90 7.91 -37.54
N SER A 89 36.64 8.69 -38.32
CA SER A 89 37.18 10.00 -37.92
C SER A 89 36.56 11.12 -38.78
N PRO A 90 35.33 11.55 -38.50
CA PRO A 90 34.68 12.64 -39.22
C PRO A 90 35.46 13.94 -39.12
N LYS A 91 35.49 14.71 -40.24
CA LYS A 91 36.25 15.97 -40.31
C LYS A 91 35.45 17.20 -39.86
N ASN A 92 34.12 17.15 -39.99
CA ASN A 92 33.25 18.25 -39.60
C ASN A 92 32.41 17.84 -38.38
N GLU A 93 31.95 18.85 -37.63
CA GLU A 93 31.25 18.64 -36.38
C GLU A 93 29.92 17.89 -36.57
N PHE A 94 29.18 18.16 -37.65
CA PHE A 94 27.88 17.51 -37.89
C PHE A 94 28.04 16.01 -38.07
N ASP A 95 28.97 15.60 -38.94
CA ASP A 95 29.27 14.19 -39.15
C ASP A 95 29.78 13.52 -37.86
N ALA A 96 30.58 14.23 -37.05
CA ALA A 96 31.04 13.72 -35.76
C ALA A 96 29.88 13.48 -34.78
N ALA A 97 28.96 14.43 -34.65
CA ALA A 97 27.76 14.27 -33.83
C ALA A 97 26.83 13.18 -34.38
N TYR A 98 26.71 13.08 -35.71
CA TYR A 98 25.93 12.06 -36.39
C TYR A 98 26.46 10.65 -36.05
N VAL A 99 27.75 10.39 -36.25
CA VAL A 99 28.38 9.08 -35.93
C VAL A 99 28.21 8.74 -34.45
N LYS A 100 28.53 9.68 -33.55
CA LYS A 100 28.42 9.45 -32.09
C LYS A 100 26.99 9.12 -31.66
N ARG A 101 25.98 9.74 -32.28
CA ARG A 101 24.57 9.41 -32.03
C ARG A 101 24.27 7.95 -32.38
N PHE A 102 24.69 7.48 -33.55
CA PHE A 102 24.46 6.08 -33.97
C PHE A 102 25.24 5.09 -33.10
N LEU A 103 26.52 5.37 -32.84
CA LEU A 103 27.34 4.54 -31.98
C LEU A 103 26.74 4.42 -30.57
N GLY A 104 26.36 5.55 -29.98
CA GLY A 104 25.69 5.57 -28.69
C GLY A 104 24.36 4.81 -28.70
N ASN A 105 23.56 4.90 -29.76
CA ASN A 105 22.30 4.15 -29.88
C ASN A 105 22.53 2.64 -29.94
N ILE A 106 23.54 2.18 -30.68
CA ILE A 106 23.88 0.76 -30.78
C ILE A 106 24.37 0.25 -29.42
N LEU A 107 25.31 0.96 -28.80
CA LEU A 107 25.87 0.61 -27.49
C LEU A 107 24.80 0.59 -26.39
N ALA A 108 23.76 1.44 -26.46
CA ALA A 108 22.67 1.42 -25.50
C ALA A 108 21.88 0.09 -25.49
N GLY A 109 21.93 -0.67 -26.58
CA GLY A 109 21.35 -2.02 -26.68
C GLY A 109 22.30 -3.15 -26.26
N VAL A 110 23.56 -2.85 -25.94
CA VAL A 110 24.57 -3.84 -25.56
C VAL A 110 24.66 -3.93 -24.04
N GLU A 111 24.56 -5.15 -23.51
CA GLU A 111 24.65 -5.40 -22.08
C GLU A 111 26.00 -4.91 -21.52
N GLY A 112 25.95 -4.06 -20.49
CA GLY A 112 27.14 -3.51 -19.83
C GLY A 112 27.73 -2.24 -20.48
N GLU A 113 27.25 -1.83 -21.66
CA GLU A 113 27.80 -0.67 -22.40
C GLU A 113 27.02 0.64 -22.19
N GLY A 114 26.02 0.66 -21.30
CA GLY A 114 25.14 1.81 -21.09
C GLY A 114 25.87 3.12 -20.73
N GLN A 115 26.93 3.03 -19.92
CA GLN A 115 27.79 4.18 -19.58
C GLN A 115 28.55 4.74 -20.80
N ARG A 116 29.10 3.85 -21.62
CA ARG A 116 29.81 4.24 -22.85
C ARG A 116 28.84 4.84 -23.87
N ALA A 117 27.66 4.24 -24.01
CA ALA A 117 26.57 4.78 -24.79
C ALA A 117 26.21 6.21 -24.37
N LEU A 118 26.00 6.45 -23.07
CA LEU A 118 25.74 7.78 -22.53
C LEU A 118 26.85 8.77 -22.89
N GLY A 119 28.13 8.38 -22.80
CA GLY A 119 29.25 9.22 -23.21
C GLY A 119 29.11 9.72 -24.64
N HIS A 120 28.95 8.80 -25.60
CA HIS A 120 28.80 9.16 -27.01
C HIS A 120 27.54 9.99 -27.31
N LEU A 121 26.40 9.64 -26.69
CA LEU A 121 25.15 10.38 -26.87
C LEU A 121 25.25 11.82 -26.33
N LYS A 122 25.84 12.01 -25.15
CA LYS A 122 26.07 13.34 -24.56
C LYS A 122 26.98 14.18 -25.46
N GLU A 123 28.06 13.60 -25.99
CA GLU A 123 28.95 14.27 -26.96
C GLU A 123 28.24 14.64 -28.27
N ALA A 124 27.34 13.80 -28.76
CA ALA A 124 26.53 14.09 -29.94
C ALA A 124 25.51 15.22 -29.71
N ALA A 125 24.98 15.35 -28.48
CA ALA A 125 23.99 16.36 -28.14
C ALA A 125 24.61 17.75 -27.90
N ASN A 126 25.76 17.81 -27.21
CA ASN A 126 26.39 19.07 -26.78
C ASN A 126 26.54 20.16 -27.85
N PRO A 127 26.96 19.88 -29.10
CA PRO A 127 27.14 20.94 -30.10
C PRO A 127 25.83 21.54 -30.63
N LYS A 128 24.66 20.93 -30.37
CA LYS A 128 23.33 21.41 -30.84
C LYS A 128 23.24 21.64 -32.36
N ILE A 129 23.96 20.83 -33.14
CA ILE A 129 24.05 20.92 -34.61
C ILE A 129 23.22 19.86 -35.37
N LEU A 130 22.71 18.86 -34.64
CA LEU A 130 21.81 17.85 -35.20
C LEU A 130 20.48 18.48 -35.61
N ASN A 131 19.76 17.85 -36.56
CA ASN A 131 18.46 18.36 -36.97
C ASN A 131 17.47 18.30 -35.79
N ASP A 132 16.50 19.21 -35.73
CA ASP A 132 15.61 19.38 -34.56
C ASP A 132 15.00 18.08 -34.04
N SER A 133 14.51 17.23 -34.95
CA SER A 133 13.93 15.95 -34.57
C SER A 133 14.95 15.01 -33.95
N GLU A 134 16.17 14.96 -34.51
CA GLU A 134 17.25 14.12 -34.01
C GLU A 134 17.76 14.64 -32.67
N HIS A 135 17.92 15.96 -32.54
CA HIS A 135 18.39 16.59 -31.31
C HIS A 135 17.37 16.42 -30.18
N ALA A 136 16.07 16.68 -30.45
CA ALA A 136 15.00 16.46 -29.47
C ALA A 136 14.94 14.99 -29.03
N SER A 137 14.93 14.04 -29.97
CA SER A 137 14.92 12.61 -29.62
C SER A 137 16.15 12.20 -28.83
N LEU A 138 17.33 12.76 -29.16
CA LEU A 138 18.58 12.47 -28.47
C LEU A 138 18.58 12.97 -27.02
N LEU A 139 18.12 14.20 -26.77
CA LEU A 139 18.03 14.73 -25.40
C LEU A 139 17.16 13.84 -24.51
N LYS A 140 15.99 13.43 -25.03
CA LYS A 140 15.07 12.54 -24.30
C LYS A 140 15.67 11.15 -24.11
N LEU A 141 16.36 10.60 -25.10
CA LEU A 141 17.05 9.30 -25.00
C LEU A 141 18.16 9.32 -23.95
N ILE A 142 18.96 10.40 -23.88
CA ILE A 142 19.97 10.54 -22.83
C ILE A 142 19.30 10.56 -21.45
N GLY A 143 18.17 11.27 -21.31
CA GLY A 143 17.39 11.24 -20.08
C GLY A 143 16.94 9.83 -19.69
N ASP A 144 16.36 9.10 -20.64
CA ASP A 144 15.86 7.73 -20.45
C ASP A 144 16.98 6.74 -20.10
N LEU A 145 18.12 6.82 -20.80
CA LEU A 145 19.27 5.96 -20.53
C LEU A 145 19.95 6.34 -19.21
N SER A 146 20.03 7.63 -18.87
CA SER A 146 20.51 8.06 -17.55
C SER A 146 19.62 7.52 -16.41
N MET A 147 18.31 7.37 -16.60
CA MET A 147 17.45 6.69 -15.62
C MET A 147 17.83 5.22 -15.44
N GLN A 148 18.06 4.51 -16.54
CA GLN A 148 18.45 3.09 -16.52
C GLN A 148 19.80 2.87 -15.83
N GLU A 149 20.75 3.76 -16.09
CA GLU A 149 22.09 3.77 -15.49
C GLU A 149 22.12 4.38 -14.08
N GLN A 150 20.96 4.72 -13.52
CA GLN A 150 20.81 5.31 -12.17
C GLN A 150 21.49 6.69 -12.01
N GLU A 151 21.81 7.37 -13.11
CA GLU A 151 22.29 8.75 -13.15
C GLU A 151 21.10 9.74 -13.05
N TYR A 152 20.31 9.65 -11.99
CA TYR A 152 19.04 10.37 -11.87
C TYR A 152 19.17 11.89 -12.00
N ALA A 153 20.27 12.48 -11.52
CA ALA A 153 20.54 13.91 -11.68
C ALA A 153 20.79 14.30 -13.15
N SER A 154 21.51 13.46 -13.90
CA SER A 154 21.71 13.62 -15.34
C SER A 154 20.38 13.47 -16.08
N ALA A 155 19.57 12.48 -15.70
CA ALA A 155 18.25 12.29 -16.31
C ALA A 155 17.38 13.56 -16.21
N ILE A 156 17.28 14.15 -15.02
CA ILE A 156 16.53 15.40 -14.79
C ILE A 156 17.07 16.54 -15.66
N ASP A 157 18.39 16.72 -15.72
CA ASP A 157 19.03 17.77 -16.54
C ASP A 157 18.71 17.60 -18.03
N TYR A 158 18.78 16.38 -18.56
CA TYR A 158 18.50 16.13 -19.98
C TYR A 158 17.01 16.22 -20.33
N TYR A 159 16.11 15.86 -19.42
CA TYR A 159 14.69 16.14 -19.61
C TYR A 159 14.38 17.64 -19.57
N ALA A 160 15.02 18.41 -18.69
CA ALA A 160 14.87 19.86 -18.65
C ALA A 160 15.40 20.51 -19.95
N LYS A 161 16.55 20.06 -20.46
CA LYS A 161 17.07 20.50 -21.77
C LYS A 161 16.12 20.15 -22.92
N TRP A 162 15.49 18.97 -22.87
CA TRP A 162 14.49 18.57 -23.87
C TRP A 162 13.24 19.46 -23.82
N ASP A 163 12.73 19.76 -22.62
CA ASP A 163 11.60 20.66 -22.40
C ASP A 163 11.93 22.08 -22.88
N GLU A 164 13.11 22.62 -22.53
CA GLU A 164 13.59 23.93 -22.99
C GLU A 164 13.76 23.99 -24.52
N PHE A 165 14.32 22.93 -25.12
CA PHE A 165 14.56 22.89 -26.57
C PHE A 165 13.27 22.78 -27.36
N THR A 166 12.30 22.00 -26.87
CA THR A 166 11.09 21.67 -27.64
C THR A 166 9.87 22.49 -27.26
N CYS A 167 9.83 23.05 -26.05
CA CYS A 167 8.65 23.61 -25.38
C CYS A 167 7.43 22.67 -25.39
N LYS A 168 7.68 21.36 -25.45
CA LYS A 168 6.63 20.35 -25.43
C LYS A 168 6.35 19.89 -24.02
N GLU A 169 5.08 19.75 -23.71
CA GLU A 169 4.64 19.07 -22.50
C GLU A 169 4.41 17.60 -22.80
N ASP A 170 5.08 16.70 -22.08
CA ASP A 170 4.90 15.25 -22.18
C ASP A 170 4.71 14.64 -20.79
N PRO A 171 3.52 14.08 -20.48
CA PRO A 171 3.23 13.54 -19.16
C PRO A 171 4.16 12.37 -18.77
N ASN A 172 4.72 11.64 -19.75
CA ASN A 172 5.69 10.58 -19.47
C ASN A 172 7.04 11.15 -19.02
N VAL A 173 7.48 12.25 -19.64
CA VAL A 173 8.73 12.93 -19.24
C VAL A 173 8.58 13.48 -17.82
N TYR A 174 7.47 14.15 -17.50
CA TYR A 174 7.22 14.64 -16.14
C TYR A 174 7.12 13.49 -15.13
N THR A 175 6.50 12.36 -15.48
CA THR A 175 6.49 11.16 -14.61
C THR A 175 7.90 10.61 -14.35
N ARG A 176 8.78 10.63 -15.36
CA ARG A 176 10.19 10.20 -15.20
C ARG A 176 11.00 11.17 -14.35
N ILE A 177 10.81 12.48 -14.50
CA ILE A 177 11.41 13.49 -13.61
C ILE A 177 10.95 13.28 -12.15
N ALA A 178 9.66 13.05 -11.93
CA ALA A 178 9.11 12.75 -10.61
C ALA A 178 9.74 11.47 -10.01
N ASN A 179 9.89 10.42 -10.81
CA ASN A 179 10.57 9.19 -10.39
C ASN A 179 12.06 9.43 -10.08
N ALA A 180 12.78 10.17 -10.91
CA ALA A 180 14.19 10.52 -10.67
C ALA A 180 14.37 11.25 -9.34
N ASN A 181 13.50 12.22 -9.03
CA ASN A 181 13.49 12.93 -7.75
C ASN A 181 13.19 11.99 -6.57
N TYR A 182 12.30 11.00 -6.75
CA TYR A 182 12.05 9.96 -5.76
C TYR A 182 13.31 9.14 -5.45
N GLN A 183 14.05 8.68 -6.47
CA GLN A 183 15.29 7.93 -6.27
C GLN A 183 16.38 8.77 -5.59
N LEU A 184 16.41 10.08 -5.87
CA LEU A 184 17.29 11.04 -5.21
C LEU A 184 16.81 11.45 -3.80
N LYS A 185 15.67 10.94 -3.33
CA LYS A 185 15.01 11.33 -2.07
C LYS A 185 14.68 12.82 -1.97
N LYS A 186 14.54 13.48 -3.13
CA LYS A 186 14.12 14.87 -3.29
C LYS A 186 12.60 14.93 -3.33
N PHE A 187 11.97 14.60 -2.20
CA PHE A 187 10.53 14.36 -2.17
C PHE A 187 9.68 15.61 -2.43
N ALA A 188 10.18 16.81 -2.11
CA ALA A 188 9.43 18.04 -2.38
C ALA A 188 9.33 18.32 -3.90
N GLU A 189 10.40 18.00 -4.62
CA GLU A 189 10.59 18.21 -6.05
C GLU A 189 9.79 17.21 -6.92
N ILE A 190 9.12 16.22 -6.31
CA ILE A 190 8.23 15.28 -7.00
C ILE A 190 6.89 15.92 -7.34
N VAL A 191 6.40 16.84 -6.48
CA VAL A 191 5.00 17.28 -6.49
C VAL A 191 4.63 18.02 -7.78
N GLU A 192 5.47 18.95 -8.22
CA GLU A 192 5.24 19.75 -9.43
C GLU A 192 5.20 18.88 -10.71
N PRO A 193 6.21 18.04 -11.01
CA PRO A 193 6.19 17.21 -12.20
C PRO A 193 5.08 16.15 -12.14
N ALA A 194 4.77 15.61 -10.96
CA ALA A 194 3.63 14.70 -10.81
C ALA A 194 2.29 15.39 -11.13
N ASN A 195 2.07 16.63 -10.66
CA ASN A 195 0.86 17.40 -10.97
C ASN A 195 0.74 17.70 -12.47
N LYS A 196 1.83 18.10 -13.13
CA LYS A 196 1.84 18.29 -14.60
C LYS A 196 1.48 17.00 -15.33
N ALA A 197 2.11 15.89 -14.97
CA ALA A 197 1.80 14.59 -15.57
C ALA A 197 0.32 14.24 -15.41
N ILE A 198 -0.24 14.39 -14.21
CA ILE A 198 -1.66 14.12 -13.91
C ILE A 198 -2.58 14.95 -14.80
N ALA A 199 -2.30 16.25 -14.96
CA ALA A 199 -3.13 17.15 -15.75
C ALA A 199 -3.08 16.87 -17.26
N LEU A 200 -1.96 16.31 -17.75
CA LEU A 200 -1.71 16.12 -19.18
C LEU A 200 -2.05 14.72 -19.71
N PHE A 201 -2.19 13.72 -18.85
CA PHE A 201 -2.59 12.38 -19.27
C PHE A 201 -4.07 12.36 -19.70
N GLU A 202 -4.35 12.10 -20.98
CA GLU A 202 -5.72 11.95 -21.51
C GLU A 202 -6.49 10.80 -20.84
N LYS A 203 -5.80 9.69 -20.59
CA LYS A 203 -6.31 8.56 -19.80
C LYS A 203 -5.55 8.53 -18.47
N PRO A 204 -6.25 8.48 -17.32
CA PRO A 204 -5.58 8.53 -16.03
C PRO A 204 -4.48 7.48 -15.88
N ASN A 205 -3.28 7.96 -15.53
CA ASN A 205 -2.13 7.12 -15.21
C ASN A 205 -1.90 7.16 -13.69
N LYS A 206 -1.89 6.00 -13.04
CA LYS A 206 -1.72 5.91 -11.59
C LYS A 206 -0.33 6.32 -11.09
N ASN A 207 0.71 6.19 -11.92
CA ASN A 207 2.10 6.37 -11.49
C ASN A 207 2.40 7.75 -10.87
N PRO A 208 2.04 8.89 -11.49
CA PRO A 208 2.29 10.20 -10.88
C PRO A 208 1.51 10.42 -9.57
N TYR A 209 0.29 9.89 -9.43
CA TYR A 209 -0.43 9.92 -8.15
C TYR A 209 0.31 9.15 -7.06
N VAL A 210 0.81 7.94 -7.37
CA VAL A 210 1.56 7.12 -6.42
C VAL A 210 2.86 7.80 -5.99
N LEU A 211 3.60 8.40 -6.92
CA LEU A 211 4.81 9.17 -6.61
C LEU A 211 4.50 10.36 -5.69
N LYS A 212 3.42 11.11 -5.99
CA LYS A 212 2.96 12.24 -5.17
C LYS A 212 2.52 11.79 -3.77
N LEU A 213 1.80 10.67 -3.66
CA LEU A 213 1.39 10.09 -2.39
C LEU A 213 2.60 9.69 -1.53
N GLN A 214 3.58 9.00 -2.14
CA GLN A 214 4.82 8.62 -1.48
C GLN A 214 5.63 9.84 -1.03
N ALA A 215 5.70 10.87 -1.87
CA ALA A 215 6.38 12.12 -1.54
C ALA A 215 5.82 12.76 -0.27
N PHE A 216 4.49 12.84 -0.15
CA PHE A 216 3.85 13.38 1.05
C PHE A 216 4.03 12.49 2.27
N TYR A 217 3.90 11.17 2.11
CA TYR A 217 4.12 10.22 3.19
C TYR A 217 5.54 10.30 3.78
N GLU A 218 6.57 10.28 2.93
CA GLU A 218 7.99 10.38 3.36
C GLU A 218 8.30 11.71 4.05
N ARG A 219 7.59 12.78 3.66
CA ARG A 219 7.67 14.10 4.29
C ARG A 219 6.76 14.26 5.52
N LYS A 220 6.03 13.19 5.90
CA LYS A 220 5.04 13.18 7.00
C LYS A 220 3.90 14.21 6.83
N MET A 221 3.61 14.58 5.59
CA MET A 221 2.50 15.46 5.23
C MET A 221 1.24 14.61 5.06
N TYR A 222 0.73 14.07 6.17
CA TYR A 222 -0.36 13.09 6.12
C TYR A 222 -1.69 13.69 5.64
N GLU A 223 -1.95 14.97 5.90
CA GLU A 223 -3.14 15.66 5.37
C GLU A 223 -3.11 15.76 3.84
N ASP A 224 -1.98 16.13 3.24
CA ASP A 224 -1.83 16.13 1.78
C ASP A 224 -1.86 14.71 1.19
N ALA A 225 -1.33 13.72 1.91
CA ALA A 225 -1.41 12.33 1.50
C ALA A 225 -2.86 11.81 1.47
N VAL A 226 -3.71 12.25 2.40
CA VAL A 226 -5.15 11.97 2.38
C VAL A 226 -5.77 12.48 1.08
N LEU A 227 -5.50 13.73 0.69
CA LEU A 227 -6.06 14.31 -0.55
C LEU A 227 -5.67 13.50 -1.79
N VAL A 228 -4.41 13.07 -1.88
CA VAL A 228 -3.96 12.24 -3.02
C VAL A 228 -4.58 10.83 -2.97
N ALA A 229 -4.78 10.27 -1.78
CA ALA A 229 -5.44 8.97 -1.63
C ALA A 229 -6.94 9.05 -1.97
N GLU A 230 -7.62 10.17 -1.67
CA GLU A 230 -8.99 10.47 -2.10
C GLU A 230 -9.08 10.55 -3.64
N ASP A 231 -8.12 11.23 -4.29
CA ASP A 231 -8.02 11.25 -5.74
C ASP A 231 -7.84 9.83 -6.31
N LEU A 232 -6.96 9.02 -5.71
CA LEU A 232 -6.69 7.66 -6.16
C LEU A 232 -7.92 6.74 -6.10
N VAL A 233 -8.72 6.79 -5.03
CA VAL A 233 -9.96 5.98 -4.95
C VAL A 233 -11.06 6.53 -5.87
N THR A 234 -11.03 7.82 -6.18
CA THR A 234 -12.01 8.44 -7.09
C THR A 234 -11.71 8.09 -8.54
N VAL A 235 -10.44 8.13 -8.93
CA VAL A 235 -9.97 7.91 -10.30
C VAL A 235 -9.77 6.43 -10.61
N PHE A 236 -9.37 5.63 -9.62
CA PHE A 236 -9.12 4.19 -9.74
C PHE A 236 -9.93 3.39 -8.70
N PRO A 237 -11.27 3.49 -8.69
CA PRO A 237 -12.12 2.90 -7.64
C PRO A 237 -12.06 1.37 -7.60
N GLU A 238 -11.72 0.74 -8.72
CA GLU A 238 -11.64 -0.72 -8.85
C GLU A 238 -10.38 -1.34 -8.24
N ASP A 239 -9.38 -0.54 -7.81
CA ASP A 239 -8.17 -1.05 -7.18
C ASP A 239 -8.36 -1.13 -5.64
N PRO A 240 -8.47 -2.34 -5.06
CA PRO A 240 -8.70 -2.54 -3.62
C PRO A 240 -7.64 -1.88 -2.73
N ASN A 241 -6.42 -1.71 -3.25
CA ASN A 241 -5.30 -1.26 -2.44
C ASN A 241 -5.46 0.22 -2.04
N TRP A 242 -6.09 1.06 -2.87
CA TRP A 242 -6.24 2.49 -2.58
C TRP A 242 -7.24 2.74 -1.47
N TRP A 243 -8.32 1.96 -1.41
CA TRP A 243 -9.31 2.05 -0.32
C TRP A 243 -8.69 1.77 1.05
N THR A 244 -7.88 0.70 1.13
CA THR A 244 -7.24 0.36 2.41
C THR A 244 -6.12 1.33 2.78
N GLN A 245 -5.44 1.91 1.81
CA GLN A 245 -4.46 2.97 2.06
C GLN A 245 -5.12 4.27 2.51
N LEU A 246 -6.20 4.70 1.86
CA LEU A 246 -6.98 5.87 2.26
C LEU A 246 -7.49 5.72 3.70
N GLY A 247 -8.07 4.57 4.04
CA GLY A 247 -8.49 4.27 5.41
C GLY A 247 -7.34 4.34 6.42
N ALA A 248 -6.13 3.88 6.04
CA ALA A 248 -4.94 3.97 6.89
C ALA A 248 -4.41 5.41 7.04
N PHE A 249 -4.54 6.26 6.02
CA PHE A 249 -4.20 7.68 6.12
C PHE A 249 -5.18 8.45 7.00
N TYR A 250 -6.48 8.15 6.92
CA TYR A 250 -7.46 8.68 7.87
C TYR A 250 -7.14 8.25 9.31
N LEU A 251 -6.78 6.98 9.54
CA LEU A 251 -6.31 6.54 10.86
C LEU A 251 -5.07 7.30 11.34
N SER A 252 -4.14 7.61 10.44
CA SER A 252 -2.90 8.33 10.78
C SER A 252 -3.14 9.81 11.11
N THR A 253 -4.28 10.36 10.66
CA THR A 253 -4.74 11.73 10.96
C THR A 253 -5.84 11.74 12.03
N GLU A 254 -6.07 10.61 12.70
CA GLU A 254 -7.08 10.41 13.75
C GLU A 254 -8.53 10.67 13.30
N ASP A 255 -8.78 10.64 11.98
CA ASP A 255 -10.12 10.76 11.41
C ASP A 255 -10.82 9.39 11.38
N TYR A 256 -11.26 8.94 12.56
CA TYR A 256 -11.86 7.62 12.73
C TYR A 256 -13.17 7.45 11.96
N ASP A 257 -13.94 8.53 11.78
CA ASP A 257 -15.24 8.49 11.08
C ASP A 257 -15.06 8.26 9.57
N ARG A 258 -14.14 9.00 8.93
CA ARG A 258 -13.82 8.77 7.51
C ARG A 258 -13.05 7.48 7.31
N ALA A 259 -12.18 7.09 8.25
CA ALA A 259 -11.53 5.79 8.22
C ALA A 259 -12.56 4.65 8.23
N LEU A 260 -13.53 4.68 9.16
CA LEU A 260 -14.59 3.68 9.22
C LEU A 260 -15.38 3.62 7.92
N SER A 261 -15.86 4.77 7.43
CA SER A 261 -16.65 4.84 6.21
C SER A 261 -15.91 4.25 5.02
N THR A 262 -14.61 4.54 4.90
CA THR A 262 -13.75 4.01 3.84
C THR A 262 -13.57 2.49 3.95
N TYR A 263 -13.30 1.97 5.15
CA TYR A 263 -13.17 0.52 5.36
C TYR A 263 -14.50 -0.22 5.19
N GLU A 264 -15.65 0.38 5.55
CA GLU A 264 -16.98 -0.19 5.29
C GLU A 264 -17.26 -0.29 3.79
N ILE A 265 -16.98 0.75 3.01
CA ILE A 265 -17.11 0.72 1.55
C ILE A 265 -16.24 -0.40 0.96
N ALA A 266 -14.97 -0.46 1.37
CA ALA A 266 -14.05 -1.51 0.92
C ALA A 266 -14.53 -2.92 1.30
N TYR A 267 -15.10 -3.09 2.50
CA TYR A 267 -15.64 -4.38 2.93
C TYR A 267 -16.85 -4.80 2.08
N ASN A 268 -17.78 -3.87 1.84
CA ASN A 268 -18.99 -4.13 1.05
C ASN A 268 -18.68 -4.40 -0.42
N ALA A 269 -17.64 -3.76 -0.97
CA ALA A 269 -17.11 -4.06 -2.31
C ALA A 269 -16.32 -5.39 -2.37
N GLY A 270 -16.13 -6.08 -1.24
CA GLY A 270 -15.38 -7.32 -1.16
C GLY A 270 -13.87 -7.13 -1.28
N PHE A 271 -13.34 -5.92 -1.11
CA PHE A 271 -11.92 -5.60 -1.24
C PHE A 271 -11.07 -6.01 -0.04
N LEU A 272 -11.67 -6.19 1.14
CA LEU A 272 -10.96 -6.65 2.33
C LEU A 272 -10.78 -8.17 2.30
N LYS A 273 -9.55 -8.63 2.08
CA LYS A 273 -9.20 -10.06 1.93
C LYS A 273 -8.19 -10.58 2.96
N LYS A 274 -7.76 -9.75 3.91
CA LYS A 274 -6.75 -10.11 4.92
C LYS A 274 -7.30 -10.03 6.33
N LYS A 275 -6.85 -10.93 7.22
CA LYS A 275 -7.13 -10.94 8.67
C LYS A 275 -6.93 -9.55 9.29
N SER A 276 -5.82 -8.88 8.99
CA SER A 276 -5.53 -7.55 9.53
C SER A 276 -6.55 -6.48 9.12
N GLN A 277 -7.06 -6.50 7.89
CA GLN A 277 -8.03 -5.52 7.39
C GLN A 277 -9.37 -5.64 8.11
N ILE A 278 -9.85 -6.88 8.31
CA ILE A 278 -11.08 -7.14 9.08
C ILE A 278 -10.90 -6.72 10.53
N GLN A 279 -9.73 -6.99 11.11
CA GLN A 279 -9.41 -6.56 12.47
C GLN A 279 -9.40 -5.04 12.60
N THR A 280 -8.85 -4.31 11.62
CA THR A 280 -8.90 -2.83 11.59
C THR A 280 -10.34 -2.32 11.50
N LEU A 281 -11.17 -2.89 10.62
CA LEU A 281 -12.59 -2.51 10.53
C LEU A 281 -13.35 -2.76 11.85
N SER A 282 -13.12 -3.92 12.47
CA SER A 282 -13.69 -4.24 13.80
C SER A 282 -13.24 -3.24 14.87
N GLN A 283 -11.97 -2.85 14.89
CA GLN A 283 -11.46 -1.86 15.83
C GLN A 283 -12.06 -0.48 15.59
N LEU A 284 -12.22 -0.06 14.33
CA LEU A 284 -12.87 1.19 13.95
C LEU A 284 -14.31 1.24 14.46
N TYR A 285 -15.10 0.18 14.25
CA TYR A 285 -16.44 0.10 14.84
C TYR A 285 -16.44 0.27 16.36
N GLY A 286 -15.47 -0.32 17.07
CA GLY A 286 -15.33 -0.15 18.52
C GLY A 286 -14.98 1.29 18.89
N ALA A 287 -14.04 1.91 18.17
CA ALA A 287 -13.56 3.26 18.42
C ALA A 287 -14.66 4.33 18.25
N VAL A 288 -15.54 4.17 17.26
CA VAL A 288 -16.67 5.10 17.04
C VAL A 288 -17.95 4.69 17.81
N GLY A 289 -17.85 3.75 18.76
CA GLY A 289 -18.96 3.40 19.66
C GLY A 289 -20.05 2.52 19.05
N ILE A 290 -19.73 1.69 18.05
CA ILE A 290 -20.64 0.72 17.41
C ILE A 290 -20.17 -0.74 17.64
N PRO A 291 -20.02 -1.19 18.91
CA PRO A 291 -19.44 -2.50 19.23
C PRO A 291 -20.26 -3.69 18.70
N SER A 292 -21.57 -3.55 18.50
CA SER A 292 -22.40 -4.61 17.91
C SER A 292 -21.99 -4.92 16.46
N LYS A 293 -21.70 -3.90 15.64
CA LYS A 293 -21.14 -4.10 14.29
C LYS A 293 -19.73 -4.69 14.33
N SER A 294 -18.93 -4.29 15.32
CA SER A 294 -17.60 -4.89 15.55
C SER A 294 -17.68 -6.40 15.79
N ALA A 295 -18.61 -6.86 16.63
CA ALA A 295 -18.82 -8.29 16.88
C ALA A 295 -19.32 -9.01 15.63
N LYS A 296 -20.31 -8.43 14.93
CA LYS A 296 -20.89 -9.01 13.72
C LYS A 296 -19.84 -9.27 12.63
N VAL A 297 -19.01 -8.27 12.31
CA VAL A 297 -18.00 -8.42 11.25
C VAL A 297 -16.96 -9.48 11.61
N LEU A 298 -16.56 -9.58 12.89
CA LEU A 298 -15.65 -10.65 13.32
C LEU A 298 -16.30 -12.03 13.20
N VAL A 299 -17.56 -12.19 13.60
CA VAL A 299 -18.28 -13.48 13.52
C VAL A 299 -18.51 -13.93 12.08
N GLU A 300 -18.89 -13.01 11.18
CA GLU A 300 -19.04 -13.30 9.76
C GLU A 300 -17.73 -13.81 9.15
N ASN A 301 -16.61 -13.15 9.45
CA ASN A 301 -15.30 -13.53 8.90
C ASN A 301 -14.67 -14.74 9.60
N LEU A 302 -15.08 -15.05 10.82
CA LEU A 302 -14.78 -16.33 11.49
C LEU A 302 -15.55 -17.50 10.84
N SER A 303 -16.78 -17.23 10.40
CA SER A 303 -17.64 -18.23 9.75
C SER A 303 -17.24 -18.50 8.31
N SER A 304 -16.77 -17.48 7.59
CA SER A 304 -16.22 -17.62 6.23
C SER A 304 -14.85 -18.30 6.19
N GLY A 305 -14.16 -18.38 7.34
CA GLY A 305 -12.81 -18.94 7.46
C GLY A 305 -11.68 -17.95 7.17
N LEU A 306 -11.97 -16.67 6.90
CA LEU A 306 -10.95 -15.65 6.76
C LEU A 306 -10.23 -15.35 8.09
N LEU A 307 -10.97 -15.42 9.21
CA LEU A 307 -10.40 -15.40 10.55
C LEU A 307 -10.31 -16.82 11.09
N GLU A 308 -9.15 -17.15 11.66
CA GLU A 308 -8.92 -18.44 12.31
C GLU A 308 -9.65 -18.51 13.65
N LYS A 309 -10.12 -19.71 14.02
CA LYS A 309 -10.71 -20.00 15.33
C LYS A 309 -9.64 -20.25 16.39
N ASP A 310 -8.71 -19.31 16.51
CA ASP A 310 -7.67 -19.28 17.55
C ASP A 310 -8.19 -18.56 18.82
N GLU A 311 -7.49 -18.74 19.95
CA GLU A 311 -7.85 -18.11 21.23
C GLU A 311 -7.96 -16.59 21.09
N GLN A 312 -7.02 -15.98 20.37
CA GLN A 312 -6.94 -14.53 20.21
C GLN A 312 -8.16 -13.97 19.49
N THR A 313 -8.58 -14.61 18.40
CA THR A 313 -9.70 -14.18 17.56
C THR A 313 -11.03 -14.39 18.29
N LEU A 314 -11.21 -15.55 18.93
CA LEU A 314 -12.39 -15.82 19.75
C LEU A 314 -12.50 -14.82 20.91
N SER A 315 -11.39 -14.49 21.57
CA SER A 315 -11.34 -13.47 22.62
C SER A 315 -11.68 -12.07 22.10
N ARG A 316 -11.29 -11.72 20.85
CA ARG A 316 -11.68 -10.44 20.23
C ARG A 316 -13.18 -10.38 19.97
N VAL A 317 -13.78 -11.45 19.46
CA VAL A 317 -15.25 -11.55 19.29
C VAL A 317 -15.95 -11.40 20.64
N ALA A 318 -15.47 -12.11 21.67
CA ALA A 318 -16.03 -12.04 23.01
C ALA A 318 -15.96 -10.62 23.60
N ASN A 319 -14.82 -9.94 23.42
CA ASN A 319 -14.66 -8.54 23.83
C ASN A 319 -15.62 -7.59 23.10
N ALA A 320 -15.81 -7.76 21.80
CA ALA A 320 -16.72 -6.93 21.03
C ALA A 320 -18.17 -7.09 21.51
N TYR A 321 -18.63 -8.32 21.76
CA TYR A 321 -19.95 -8.57 22.36
C TYR A 321 -20.06 -8.03 23.79
N HIS A 322 -18.99 -8.14 24.59
CA HIS A 322 -18.97 -7.59 25.93
C HIS A 322 -19.15 -6.06 25.91
N GLN A 323 -18.43 -5.35 25.02
CA GLN A 323 -18.60 -3.91 24.82
C GLN A 323 -20.01 -3.55 24.31
N ALA A 324 -20.61 -4.43 23.51
CA ALA A 324 -22.00 -4.29 23.06
C ALA A 324 -23.05 -4.63 24.15
N ARG A 325 -22.62 -5.03 25.35
CA ARG A 325 -23.46 -5.51 26.46
C ARG A 325 -24.27 -6.77 26.13
N GLU A 326 -23.83 -7.53 25.14
CA GLU A 326 -24.40 -8.83 24.78
C GLU A 326 -23.71 -9.94 25.59
N TYR A 327 -23.98 -9.97 26.90
CA TYR A 327 -23.22 -10.76 27.88
C TYR A 327 -23.23 -12.28 27.60
N ILE A 328 -24.36 -12.85 27.16
CA ILE A 328 -24.46 -14.28 26.82
C ILE A 328 -23.58 -14.63 25.61
N ASN A 329 -23.60 -13.81 24.56
CA ASN A 329 -22.75 -14.02 23.39
C ASN A 329 -21.28 -13.88 23.76
N ALA A 330 -20.93 -12.85 24.52
CA ALA A 330 -19.57 -12.66 25.02
C ALA A 330 -19.09 -13.86 25.84
N ALA A 331 -19.88 -14.34 26.79
CA ALA A 331 -19.58 -15.52 27.59
C ALA A 331 -19.37 -16.79 26.73
N ASN A 332 -20.21 -17.01 25.71
CA ASN A 332 -20.06 -18.15 24.81
C ASN A 332 -18.70 -18.12 24.09
N TYR A 333 -18.32 -16.98 23.51
CA TYR A 333 -17.04 -16.86 22.81
C TYR A 333 -15.84 -16.91 23.77
N TYR A 334 -15.94 -16.37 24.98
CA TYR A 334 -14.90 -16.56 26.00
C TYR A 334 -14.75 -18.03 26.39
N GLY A 335 -15.84 -18.76 26.56
CA GLY A 335 -15.79 -20.20 26.84
C GLY A 335 -15.26 -21.04 25.68
N GLN A 336 -15.45 -20.61 24.43
CA GLN A 336 -14.81 -21.23 23.28
C GLN A 336 -13.30 -20.94 23.27
N ALA A 337 -12.91 -19.68 23.46
CA ALA A 337 -11.51 -19.26 23.53
C ALA A 337 -10.76 -20.01 24.64
N ALA A 338 -11.33 -20.09 25.84
CA ALA A 338 -10.77 -20.79 26.99
C ALA A 338 -10.46 -22.27 26.71
N LYS A 339 -11.24 -22.94 25.85
CA LYS A 339 -11.04 -24.36 25.50
C LYS A 339 -9.89 -24.59 24.53
N VAL A 340 -9.45 -23.56 23.79
CA VAL A 340 -8.38 -23.71 22.79
C VAL A 340 -7.05 -24.00 23.50
N GLU A 341 -6.71 -23.24 24.53
CA GLU A 341 -5.45 -23.39 25.27
C GLU A 341 -5.64 -23.74 26.75
N ASN A 342 -6.85 -24.15 27.16
CA ASN A 342 -7.22 -24.42 28.56
C ASN A 342 -6.96 -23.20 29.48
N ASN A 343 -7.29 -22.00 28.99
CA ASN A 343 -7.01 -20.74 29.66
C ASN A 343 -8.01 -20.46 30.80
N ALA A 344 -7.53 -20.55 32.04
CA ALA A 344 -8.34 -20.36 33.24
C ALA A 344 -8.93 -18.94 33.36
N GLU A 345 -8.20 -17.91 32.91
CA GLU A 345 -8.64 -16.52 32.97
C GLU A 345 -9.78 -16.22 32.00
N LEU A 346 -9.80 -16.89 30.85
CA LEU A 346 -10.94 -16.78 29.93
C LEU A 346 -12.18 -17.51 30.47
N ASN A 347 -12.02 -18.60 31.22
CA ASN A 347 -13.12 -19.23 31.95
C ASN A 347 -13.67 -18.31 33.06
N LYS A 348 -12.80 -17.57 33.76
CA LYS A 348 -13.22 -16.55 34.74
C LYS A 348 -14.07 -15.47 34.06
N LYS A 349 -13.58 -14.88 32.97
CA LYS A 349 -14.34 -13.88 32.18
C LYS A 349 -15.67 -14.42 31.66
N GLN A 350 -15.71 -15.67 31.22
CA GLN A 350 -16.97 -16.33 30.86
C GLN A 350 -17.93 -16.35 32.05
N GLY A 351 -17.46 -16.75 33.23
CA GLY A 351 -18.26 -16.79 34.46
C GLY A 351 -18.79 -15.41 34.86
N ASP A 352 -17.94 -14.38 34.82
CA ASP A 352 -18.31 -12.99 35.16
C ASP A 352 -19.48 -12.51 34.31
N LEU A 353 -19.42 -12.77 33.01
CA LEU A 353 -20.45 -12.35 32.06
C LEU A 353 -21.74 -13.16 32.21
N LEU A 354 -21.65 -14.45 32.51
CA LEU A 354 -22.84 -15.27 32.82
C LEU A 354 -23.50 -14.85 34.12
N LEU A 355 -22.71 -14.45 35.12
CA LEU A 355 -23.22 -13.93 36.39
C LEU A 355 -23.99 -12.62 36.16
N ILE A 356 -23.44 -11.69 35.36
CA ILE A 356 -24.14 -10.44 34.96
C ILE A 356 -25.41 -10.74 34.18
N ALA A 357 -25.38 -11.76 33.32
CA ALA A 357 -26.54 -12.20 32.55
C ALA A 357 -27.55 -13.05 33.34
N GLU A 358 -27.32 -13.23 34.65
CA GLU A 358 -28.13 -14.04 35.57
C GLU A 358 -28.23 -15.53 35.21
N ASP A 359 -27.36 -16.04 34.32
CA ASP A 359 -27.15 -17.47 34.14
C ASP A 359 -26.23 -18.02 35.24
N TYR A 360 -26.78 -18.09 36.45
CA TYR A 360 -26.04 -18.53 37.63
C TYR A 360 -25.50 -19.96 37.47
N SER A 361 -26.22 -20.83 36.77
CA SER A 361 -25.77 -22.23 36.56
C SER A 361 -24.58 -22.29 35.61
N GLY A 362 -24.61 -21.52 34.52
CA GLY A 362 -23.48 -21.38 33.61
C GLY A 362 -22.28 -20.73 34.31
N ALA A 363 -22.50 -19.67 35.07
CA ALA A 363 -21.46 -18.98 35.83
C ALA A 363 -20.72 -19.93 36.80
N ILE A 364 -21.46 -20.71 37.59
CA ILE A 364 -20.87 -21.71 38.50
C ILE A 364 -19.98 -22.71 37.74
N LYS A 365 -20.43 -23.18 36.56
CA LYS A 365 -19.66 -24.12 35.75
C LYS A 365 -18.36 -23.48 35.24
N ALA A 366 -18.43 -22.24 34.75
CA ALA A 366 -17.28 -21.51 34.23
C ALA A 366 -16.26 -21.18 35.34
N TYR A 367 -16.70 -20.68 36.49
CA TYR A 367 -15.79 -20.40 37.62
C TYR A 367 -15.13 -21.67 38.18
N LYS A 368 -15.85 -22.80 38.22
CA LYS A 368 -15.24 -24.09 38.58
C LYS A 368 -14.19 -24.52 37.56
N ALA A 369 -14.42 -24.29 36.28
CA ALA A 369 -13.42 -24.56 35.25
C ALA A 369 -12.18 -23.66 35.42
N ALA A 370 -12.35 -22.38 35.77
CA ALA A 370 -11.25 -21.46 36.07
C ALA A 370 -10.43 -21.92 37.29
N LEU A 371 -11.09 -22.29 38.40
CA LEU A 371 -10.41 -22.83 39.59
C LEU A 371 -9.64 -24.11 39.28
N ASN A 372 -10.28 -25.07 38.60
CA ASN A 372 -9.64 -26.34 38.25
C ASN A 372 -8.50 -26.15 37.23
N GLY A 373 -8.57 -25.11 36.40
CA GLY A 373 -7.55 -24.72 35.46
C GLY A 373 -6.34 -24.00 36.08
N GLY A 374 -6.36 -23.77 37.41
CA GLY A 374 -5.24 -23.17 38.12
C GLY A 374 -5.15 -21.65 38.03
N SER A 375 -6.28 -20.95 37.87
CA SER A 375 -6.32 -19.48 37.98
C SER A 375 -5.73 -19.02 39.32
N GLU A 376 -4.95 -17.94 39.27
CA GLU A 376 -4.33 -17.34 40.46
C GLU A 376 -5.35 -16.56 41.32
N ASP A 377 -6.49 -16.20 40.75
CA ASP A 377 -7.57 -15.41 41.37
C ASP A 377 -8.49 -16.27 42.26
N VAL A 378 -7.91 -17.18 43.04
CA VAL A 378 -8.65 -18.19 43.83
C VAL A 378 -9.67 -17.55 44.78
N GLY A 379 -9.30 -16.45 45.45
CA GLY A 379 -10.18 -15.73 46.36
C GLY A 379 -11.38 -15.09 45.63
N GLU A 380 -11.12 -14.42 44.51
CA GLU A 380 -12.17 -13.80 43.68
C GLU A 380 -13.10 -14.85 43.08
N LEU A 381 -12.57 -15.97 42.61
CA LEU A 381 -13.37 -17.07 42.07
C LEU A 381 -14.28 -17.70 43.12
N HIS A 382 -13.79 -17.91 44.34
CA HIS A 382 -14.64 -18.38 45.44
C HIS A 382 -15.69 -17.33 45.83
N TYR A 383 -15.36 -16.05 45.78
CA TYR A 383 -16.34 -14.99 46.01
C TYR A 383 -17.43 -14.97 44.93
N ALA A 384 -17.06 -15.06 43.65
CA ALA A 384 -18.01 -15.10 42.54
C ALA A 384 -18.85 -16.39 42.52
N LEU A 385 -18.26 -17.53 42.90
CA LEU A 385 -19.00 -18.78 43.11
C LEU A 385 -20.00 -18.66 44.26
N MET A 386 -19.64 -17.97 45.35
CA MET A 386 -20.58 -17.68 46.43
C MET A 386 -21.78 -16.88 45.91
N GLU A 387 -21.54 -15.79 45.17
CA GLU A 387 -22.61 -14.95 44.65
C GLU A 387 -23.52 -15.73 43.69
N ALA A 388 -22.94 -16.46 42.74
CA ALA A 388 -23.70 -17.25 41.79
C ALA A 388 -24.56 -18.33 42.48
N ASN A 389 -24.00 -19.05 43.48
CA ASN A 389 -24.78 -20.04 44.24
C ASN A 389 -25.86 -19.39 45.10
N PHE A 390 -25.57 -18.25 45.72
CA PHE A 390 -26.55 -17.51 46.51
C PHE A 390 -27.75 -17.08 45.67
N HIS A 391 -27.50 -16.47 44.51
CA HIS A 391 -28.55 -16.01 43.60
C HIS A 391 -29.32 -17.17 42.95
N LYS A 392 -28.66 -18.31 42.70
CA LYS A 392 -29.32 -19.57 42.32
C LYS A 392 -30.18 -20.17 43.44
N GLY A 393 -30.01 -19.73 44.69
CA GLY A 393 -30.71 -20.23 45.87
C GLY A 393 -30.05 -21.42 46.56
N ASP A 394 -28.84 -21.81 46.14
CA ASP A 394 -28.04 -22.84 46.81
C ASP A 394 -27.21 -22.23 47.94
N PHE A 395 -27.88 -21.92 49.06
CA PHE A 395 -27.25 -21.28 50.20
C PHE A 395 -26.16 -22.15 50.84
N LYS A 396 -26.25 -23.48 50.72
CA LYS A 396 -25.22 -24.40 51.24
C LYS A 396 -23.92 -24.22 50.48
N GLN A 397 -23.95 -24.28 49.15
CA GLN A 397 -22.76 -24.05 48.34
C GLN A 397 -22.27 -22.60 48.44
N ALA A 398 -23.18 -21.63 48.56
CA ALA A 398 -22.79 -20.24 48.81
C ALA A 398 -21.99 -20.10 50.11
N PHE A 399 -22.41 -20.78 51.19
CA PHE A 399 -21.72 -20.74 52.48
C PHE A 399 -20.36 -21.45 52.45
N VAL A 400 -20.23 -22.55 51.70
CA VAL A 400 -18.92 -23.20 51.48
C VAL A 400 -17.96 -22.23 50.80
N HIS A 401 -18.39 -21.61 49.69
CA HIS A 401 -17.52 -20.74 48.91
C HIS A 401 -17.22 -19.41 49.60
N VAL A 402 -18.15 -18.84 50.38
CA VAL A 402 -17.87 -17.62 51.17
C VAL A 402 -16.81 -17.89 52.25
N THR A 403 -16.83 -19.08 52.86
CA THR A 403 -15.86 -19.46 53.90
C THR A 403 -14.46 -19.62 53.32
N GLU A 404 -14.35 -20.17 52.11
CA GLU A 404 -13.08 -20.21 51.38
C GLU A 404 -12.63 -18.79 51.02
N ALA A 405 -13.49 -17.98 50.41
CA ALA A 405 -13.18 -16.60 50.02
C ALA A 405 -12.63 -15.75 51.19
N GLN A 406 -13.13 -15.94 52.43
CA GLN A 406 -12.65 -15.21 53.61
C GLN A 406 -11.17 -15.45 53.96
N LYS A 407 -10.58 -16.55 53.51
CA LYS A 407 -9.17 -16.85 53.74
C LYS A 407 -8.27 -15.91 52.93
N HIS A 408 -8.77 -15.38 51.81
CA HIS A 408 -8.03 -14.56 50.86
C HIS A 408 -8.14 -13.06 51.16
N LYS A 409 -7.00 -12.34 51.19
CA LYS A 409 -6.90 -10.98 51.75
C LYS A 409 -7.72 -9.95 50.96
N GLU A 410 -7.73 -10.10 49.65
CA GLU A 410 -8.34 -9.21 48.66
C GLU A 410 -9.87 -9.15 48.78
N VAL A 411 -10.53 -10.27 49.06
CA VAL A 411 -12.00 -10.35 49.17
C VAL A 411 -12.51 -10.54 50.60
N ARG A 412 -11.62 -10.79 51.59
CA ARG A 412 -11.99 -11.13 52.98
C ARG A 412 -13.04 -10.24 53.60
N LYS A 413 -12.87 -8.92 53.47
CA LYS A 413 -13.79 -7.95 54.10
C LYS A 413 -15.21 -8.12 53.55
N ASN A 414 -15.33 -8.24 52.24
CA ASN A 414 -16.62 -8.39 51.57
C ASN A 414 -17.22 -9.77 51.84
N ALA A 415 -16.41 -10.83 51.81
CA ALA A 415 -16.84 -12.18 52.13
C ALA A 415 -17.35 -12.32 53.58
N ARG A 416 -16.77 -11.58 54.54
CA ARG A 416 -17.27 -11.49 55.93
C ARG A 416 -18.66 -10.89 56.04
N ALA A 417 -18.96 -9.86 55.26
CA ALA A 417 -20.30 -9.28 55.23
C ALA A 417 -21.34 -10.28 54.68
N TRP A 418 -20.97 -11.08 53.69
CA TRP A 418 -21.85 -12.07 53.07
C TRP A 418 -22.20 -13.25 53.97
N VAL A 419 -21.31 -13.69 54.88
CA VAL A 419 -21.60 -14.83 55.79
C VAL A 419 -22.91 -14.63 56.56
N SER A 420 -23.03 -13.52 57.30
CA SER A 420 -24.22 -13.27 58.11
C SER A 420 -25.47 -13.10 57.26
N TYR A 421 -25.32 -12.57 56.04
CA TYR A 421 -26.43 -12.42 55.11
C TYR A 421 -26.92 -13.77 54.56
N ILE A 422 -26.00 -14.65 54.17
CA ILE A 422 -26.30 -16.01 53.73
C ILE A 422 -26.97 -16.81 54.85
N GLU A 423 -26.43 -16.78 56.07
CA GLU A 423 -27.02 -17.43 57.27
C GLU A 423 -28.46 -16.99 57.52
N THR A 424 -28.70 -15.68 57.48
CA THR A 424 -30.03 -15.11 57.69
C THR A 424 -31.01 -15.57 56.60
N LYS A 425 -30.60 -15.50 55.33
CA LYS A 425 -31.45 -15.91 54.20
C LYS A 425 -31.73 -17.42 54.19
N ALA A 426 -30.73 -18.25 54.50
CA ALA A 426 -30.89 -19.69 54.63
C ALA A 426 -31.87 -20.04 55.76
N LYS A 427 -31.69 -19.44 56.95
CA LYS A 427 -32.60 -19.62 58.09
C LYS A 427 -34.04 -19.24 57.75
N ASN A 428 -34.24 -18.10 57.08
CA ASN A 428 -35.57 -17.66 56.66
C ASN A 428 -36.26 -18.62 55.67
N LYS A 429 -35.47 -19.40 54.93
CA LYS A 429 -35.97 -20.46 54.04
C LYS A 429 -35.98 -21.85 54.67
N GLY A 430 -35.68 -21.97 55.97
CA GLY A 430 -35.62 -23.26 56.68
C GLY A 430 -34.45 -24.17 56.27
N ILE A 431 -33.40 -23.59 55.67
CA ILE A 431 -32.23 -24.33 55.17
C ILE A 431 -31.14 -24.31 56.25
N ARG A 432 -30.67 -25.49 56.64
CA ARG A 432 -29.50 -25.65 57.51
C ARG A 432 -28.22 -25.64 56.67
N LEU A 433 -27.31 -24.72 56.99
CA LEU A 433 -26.01 -24.54 56.34
C LEU A 433 -24.98 -25.57 56.80
#